data_AF-A0A5N5TNZ5-F1
#
_entry.id   AF-A0A5N5TNZ5-F1
#
_cell.length_a   1.000
_cell.length_b   1.000
_cell.length_c   1.000
_cell.angle_alpha   90.00
_cell.angle_beta   90.00
_cell.angle_gamma   90.00
#
_symmetry.space_group_name_H-M   'P 1'
#
loop_
_entity.id
_entity.type
_entity.pdbx_description
1 polymer ?
#
loop_
_entity_poly.entity_id
_entity_poly.type
_entity_poly.pdbx_seq_one_letter_code
_entity_poly.pdbx_strand_id
1 'polypeptide(L)'
;VSPYCGGIGVASAFVSLNVALYYNTIIAWCLYYLFGSFRSPLPWSDCPKEYYPNGSYTVVRECAKSSPTEYFWYRETLDISPDVSHPERFNWKIALCLLVAWVLTYLCMAKGIASSGKVVYVTATFPYLVLVIFFVRGITLRGMEDGLKHLFTPTWHKLLDPVVWLEAGTQIFFSLGLAFGGLIAFSSYNPVHNNCFRDAVVCGMINCCTAIFAAIVVFSVLGNKILSYISLE
;
A
#
# COMPACT_ATOMS: atom_id res chain seq x y z
N VAL A 1 -19.19 -10.26 -29.36
CA VAL A 1 -19.26 -8.86 -28.90
C VAL A 1 -20.59 -8.29 -29.35
N SER A 2 -21.41 -7.74 -28.44
CA SER A 2 -22.74 -7.21 -28.75
C SER A 2 -22.77 -5.70 -28.53
N PRO A 3 -23.32 -4.90 -29.46
CA PRO A 3 -23.48 -3.44 -29.29
C PRO A 3 -24.29 -3.07 -28.05
N TYR A 4 -25.22 -3.92 -27.63
CA TYR A 4 -26.04 -3.72 -26.42
C TYR A 4 -25.22 -3.79 -25.11
N CYS A 5 -24.00 -4.31 -25.15
CA CYS A 5 -23.10 -4.41 -23.99
C CYS A 5 -22.10 -3.25 -23.90
N GLY A 6 -22.31 -2.15 -24.62
CA GLY A 6 -21.42 -0.97 -24.60
C GLY A 6 -21.21 -0.37 -23.20
N GLY A 7 -22.18 -0.55 -22.30
CA GLY A 7 -22.09 -0.09 -20.91
C GLY A 7 -20.93 -0.69 -20.10
N ILE A 8 -20.40 -1.86 -20.48
CA ILE A 8 -19.28 -2.49 -19.78
C ILE A 8 -18.02 -1.62 -19.83
N GLY A 9 -17.75 -0.98 -20.97
CA GLY A 9 -16.60 -0.09 -21.12
C GLY A 9 -16.75 1.17 -20.27
N VAL A 10 -17.95 1.76 -20.25
CA VAL A 10 -18.26 2.95 -19.44
C VAL A 10 -18.14 2.64 -17.94
N ALA A 11 -18.69 1.50 -17.49
CA ALA A 11 -18.57 1.05 -16.11
C ALA A 11 -17.11 0.82 -15.72
N SER A 12 -16.31 0.17 -16.58
CA SER A 12 -14.88 -0.08 -16.34
C SER A 12 -14.09 1.24 -16.21
N ALA A 13 -14.40 2.24 -17.04
CA ALA A 13 -13.77 3.56 -16.98
C ALA A 13 -14.14 4.30 -15.68
N PHE A 14 -15.41 4.25 -15.27
CA PHE A 14 -15.86 4.85 -14.01
C PHE A 14 -15.20 4.20 -12.78
N VAL A 15 -15.15 2.86 -12.74
CA VAL A 15 -14.45 2.13 -11.67
C VAL A 15 -12.97 2.50 -11.64
N SER A 16 -12.30 2.52 -12.79
CA SER A 16 -10.89 2.89 -12.89
C SER A 16 -10.62 4.32 -12.44
N LEU A 17 -11.51 5.27 -12.74
CA LEU A 17 -11.42 6.65 -12.27
C LEU A 17 -11.50 6.72 -10.73
N ASN A 18 -12.48 6.04 -10.13
CA ASN A 18 -12.62 6.02 -8.67
C ASN A 18 -11.37 5.43 -8.00
N VAL A 19 -10.86 4.32 -8.54
CA VAL A 19 -9.62 3.70 -8.06
C VAL A 19 -8.43 4.64 -8.20
N ALA A 20 -8.28 5.32 -9.34
CA ALA A 20 -7.21 6.28 -9.54
C ALA A 20 -7.25 7.45 -8.54
N LEU A 21 -8.45 7.91 -8.14
CA LEU A 21 -8.61 9.00 -7.17
C LEU A 21 -8.04 8.64 -5.80
N TYR A 22 -8.45 7.52 -5.19
CA TYR A 22 -8.00 7.18 -3.84
C TYR A 22 -6.60 6.54 -3.82
N TYR A 23 -6.18 5.81 -4.85
CA TYR A 23 -4.82 5.26 -4.89
C TYR A 23 -3.76 6.35 -4.99
N ASN A 24 -4.02 7.45 -5.72
CA ASN A 24 -3.10 8.60 -5.72
C ASN A 24 -2.98 9.26 -4.35
N THR A 25 -4.03 9.20 -3.51
CA THR A 25 -3.95 9.64 -2.10
C THR A 25 -3.00 8.76 -1.29
N ILE A 26 -3.01 7.44 -1.49
CA ILE A 26 -2.06 6.53 -0.83
C ILE A 26 -0.62 6.86 -1.26
N ILE A 27 -0.39 7.09 -2.57
CA ILE A 27 0.92 7.52 -3.08
C ILE A 27 1.35 8.85 -2.44
N ALA A 28 0.42 9.80 -2.26
CA ALA A 28 0.70 11.06 -1.59
C ALA A 28 1.16 10.85 -0.13
N TRP A 29 0.54 9.94 0.61
CA TRP A 29 1.00 9.58 1.95
C TRP A 29 2.40 8.96 1.92
N CYS A 30 2.68 8.04 0.99
CA CYS A 30 4.02 7.48 0.83
C CYS A 30 5.07 8.55 0.50
N LEU A 31 4.75 9.52 -0.36
CA LEU A 31 5.62 10.66 -0.68
C LEU A 31 5.88 11.54 0.55
N TYR A 32 4.85 11.80 1.36
CA TYR A 32 5.00 12.56 2.59
C TYR A 32 6.00 11.89 3.56
N TYR A 33 5.86 10.58 3.78
CA TYR A 33 6.79 9.81 4.59
C TYR A 33 8.19 9.71 3.97
N LEU A 34 8.29 9.57 2.64
CA LEU A 34 9.58 9.58 1.93
C LEU A 34 10.34 10.88 2.17
N PHE A 35 9.68 12.05 2.02
CA PHE A 35 10.32 13.33 2.29
C PHE A 35 10.69 13.51 3.78
N GLY A 36 9.85 12.99 4.68
CA GLY A 36 10.13 12.98 6.12
C GLY A 36 11.33 12.10 6.52
N SER A 37 11.68 11.10 5.69
CA SER A 37 12.73 10.13 5.99
C SER A 37 14.15 10.68 5.79
N PHE A 38 14.31 11.88 5.22
CA PHE A 38 15.61 12.54 5.04
C PHE A 38 16.07 13.35 6.27
N ARG A 39 15.43 13.16 7.43
CA ARG A 39 15.76 13.84 8.69
C ARG A 39 16.29 12.85 9.73
N SER A 40 17.25 13.29 10.54
CA SER A 40 17.74 12.56 11.71
C SER A 40 17.65 13.47 12.95
N PRO A 41 16.88 13.11 13.99
CA PRO A 41 16.05 11.90 14.14
C PRO A 41 14.83 11.89 13.20
N LEU A 42 14.21 10.71 13.04
CA LEU A 42 13.00 10.54 12.23
C LEU A 42 11.81 11.26 12.90
N PRO A 43 10.89 11.89 12.15
CA PRO A 43 9.77 12.64 12.75
C PRO A 43 8.83 11.83 13.64
N TRP A 44 8.78 10.51 13.43
CA TRP A 44 7.94 9.57 14.18
C TRP A 44 8.76 8.69 15.15
N SER A 45 9.99 9.08 15.51
CA SER A 45 10.80 8.35 16.50
C SER A 45 10.33 8.61 17.93
N ASP A 46 10.00 9.86 18.24
CA ASP A 46 9.75 10.32 19.62
C ASP A 46 8.46 11.13 19.72
N CYS A 47 7.83 11.08 20.88
CA CYS A 47 6.67 11.93 21.15
C CYS A 47 7.08 13.41 21.29
N PRO A 48 6.27 14.34 20.75
CA PRO A 48 6.51 15.77 20.95
C PRO A 48 6.39 16.18 22.43
N LYS A 49 7.15 17.22 22.78
CA LYS A 49 7.21 17.79 24.14
C LYS A 49 6.53 19.16 24.14
N GLU A 50 5.63 19.38 25.10
CA GLU A 50 5.02 20.67 25.40
C GLU A 50 5.82 21.36 26.51
N TYR A 51 6.29 22.57 26.25
CA TYR A 51 7.09 23.35 27.20
C TYR A 51 6.25 24.39 27.93
N TYR A 52 6.41 24.46 29.25
CA TYR A 52 5.76 25.45 30.10
C TYR A 52 6.66 26.70 30.25
N PRO A 53 6.08 27.87 30.59
CA PRO A 53 6.85 29.11 30.79
C PRO A 53 7.94 29.03 31.87
N ASN A 54 7.86 28.06 32.79
CA ASN A 54 8.85 27.81 33.84
C ASN A 54 10.03 26.93 33.40
N GLY A 55 10.10 26.53 32.11
CA GLY A 55 11.15 25.65 31.58
C GLY A 55 10.92 24.15 31.80
N SER A 56 9.85 23.76 32.49
CA SER A 56 9.38 22.37 32.57
C SER A 56 8.81 21.92 31.21
N TYR A 57 8.83 20.61 30.95
CA TYR A 57 8.13 20.04 29.79
C TYR A 57 7.30 18.82 30.18
N THR A 58 6.19 18.62 29.46
CA THR A 58 5.42 17.37 29.50
C THR A 58 5.38 16.76 28.11
N VAL A 59 5.38 15.43 28.03
CA VAL A 59 5.13 14.73 26.77
C VAL A 59 3.64 14.85 26.45
N VAL A 60 3.31 15.08 25.17
CA VAL A 60 1.91 15.16 24.73
C VAL A 60 1.15 13.91 25.17
N ARG A 61 0.08 14.10 25.95
CA ARG A 61 -0.64 13.01 26.63
C ARG A 61 -1.23 11.99 25.64
N GLU A 62 -1.70 12.45 24.48
CA GLU A 62 -2.25 11.58 23.44
C GLU A 62 -1.17 10.67 22.84
N CYS A 63 0.03 11.20 22.59
CA CYS A 63 1.16 10.41 22.11
C CYS A 63 1.64 9.41 23.16
N ALA A 64 1.72 9.82 24.43
CA ALA A 64 2.13 8.97 25.53
C ALA A 64 1.17 7.80 25.78
N LYS A 65 -0.12 7.95 25.48
CA LYS A 65 -1.13 6.88 25.57
C LYS A 65 -1.14 5.93 24.37
N SER A 66 -0.59 6.35 23.23
CA SER A 66 -0.62 5.61 21.97
C SER A 66 0.81 5.19 21.60
N SER A 67 1.38 5.78 20.54
CA SER A 67 2.78 5.64 20.17
C SER A 67 3.23 6.84 19.34
N PRO A 68 4.54 7.15 19.27
CA PRO A 68 5.06 8.17 18.37
C PRO A 68 4.62 7.99 16.91
N THR A 69 4.59 6.75 16.43
CA THR A 69 4.17 6.43 15.05
C THR A 69 2.68 6.64 14.81
N GLU A 70 1.85 6.31 15.79
CA GLU A 70 0.39 6.45 15.69
C GLU A 70 -0.02 7.92 15.80
N TYR A 71 0.57 8.65 16.75
CA TYR A 71 0.38 10.08 16.89
C TYR A 71 0.81 10.82 15.62
N PHE A 72 1.98 10.49 15.06
CA PHE A 72 2.45 11.12 13.82
C PHE A 72 1.51 10.83 12.63
N TRP A 73 0.93 9.62 12.55
CA TRP A 73 -0.03 9.31 11.50
C TRP A 73 -1.32 10.13 11.64
N TYR A 74 -1.97 10.08 12.81
CA TYR A 74 -3.30 10.68 12.97
C TYR A 74 -3.28 12.20 13.17
N ARG A 75 -2.29 12.75 13.87
CA ARG A 75 -2.23 14.18 14.21
C ARG A 75 -1.33 15.00 13.30
N GLU A 76 -0.19 14.47 12.87
CA GLU A 76 0.76 15.23 12.05
C GLU A 76 0.57 15.00 10.54
N THR A 77 0.29 13.76 10.13
CA THR A 77 0.15 13.40 8.71
C THR A 77 -1.25 13.65 8.21
N LEU A 78 -2.25 13.03 8.84
CA LEU A 78 -3.64 13.14 8.42
C LEU A 78 -4.30 14.42 8.93
N ASP A 79 -4.00 14.80 10.19
CA ASP A 79 -4.72 15.85 10.93
C ASP A 79 -6.23 15.55 10.96
N ILE A 80 -6.58 14.40 11.54
CA ILE A 80 -7.96 13.87 11.50
C ILE A 80 -8.95 14.75 12.27
N SER A 81 -10.14 14.95 11.68
CA SER A 81 -11.29 15.50 12.39
C SER A 81 -11.92 14.49 13.35
N PRO A 82 -12.71 14.94 14.35
CA PRO A 82 -13.43 14.04 15.25
C PRO A 82 -14.40 13.11 14.53
N ASP A 83 -15.00 13.58 13.44
CA ASP A 83 -15.92 12.82 12.60
C ASP A 83 -15.91 13.30 11.14
N VAL A 84 -16.53 12.51 10.26
CA VAL A 84 -16.58 12.76 8.80
C VAL A 84 -17.49 13.94 8.41
N SER A 85 -18.46 14.29 9.25
CA SER A 85 -19.43 15.36 9.00
C SER A 85 -18.87 16.75 9.34
N HIS A 86 -17.82 16.83 10.15
CA HIS A 86 -17.21 18.09 10.59
C HIS A 86 -15.72 18.18 10.22
N PRO A 87 -15.37 18.34 8.92
CA PRO A 87 -13.98 18.60 8.53
C PRO A 87 -13.53 19.95 9.07
N GLU A 88 -12.46 19.97 9.86
CA GLU A 88 -12.02 21.19 10.54
C GLU A 88 -11.07 22.05 9.68
N ARG A 89 -10.07 21.40 9.06
CA ARG A 89 -8.96 22.10 8.40
C ARG A 89 -8.57 21.44 7.08
N PHE A 90 -8.14 22.28 6.14
CA PHE A 90 -7.56 21.80 4.88
C PHE A 90 -6.08 21.48 5.06
N ASN A 91 -5.73 20.20 4.94
CA ASN A 91 -4.35 19.74 5.06
C ASN A 91 -3.54 20.00 3.77
N TRP A 92 -2.96 21.20 3.67
CA TRP A 92 -2.22 21.63 2.49
C TRP A 92 -0.95 20.80 2.21
N LYS A 93 -0.35 20.19 3.25
CA LYS A 93 0.86 19.36 3.11
C LYS A 93 0.55 18.11 2.28
N ILE A 94 -0.55 17.43 2.61
CA ILE A 94 -1.03 16.26 1.86
C ILE A 94 -1.54 16.67 0.48
N ALA A 95 -2.24 17.81 0.37
CA ALA A 95 -2.68 18.32 -0.93
C ALA A 95 -1.50 18.57 -1.89
N LEU A 96 -0.39 19.11 -1.40
CA LEU A 96 0.83 19.28 -2.18
C LEU A 96 1.44 17.92 -2.59
N CYS A 97 1.51 16.96 -1.66
CA CYS A 97 1.98 15.60 -1.98
C CYS A 97 1.09 14.91 -3.02
N LEU A 98 -0.22 15.16 -2.97
CA LEU A 98 -1.19 14.65 -3.95
C LEU A 98 -0.99 15.29 -5.32
N LEU A 99 -0.74 16.60 -5.39
CA LEU A 99 -0.38 17.27 -6.65
C LEU A 99 0.89 16.64 -7.25
N VAL A 100 1.92 16.40 -6.44
CA VAL A 100 3.15 15.74 -6.89
C VAL A 100 2.86 14.32 -7.38
N ALA A 101 2.05 13.53 -6.66
CA ALA A 101 1.65 12.18 -7.09
C ALA A 101 0.97 12.20 -8.46
N TRP A 102 0.03 13.12 -8.70
CA TRP A 102 -0.62 13.28 -10.01
C TRP A 102 0.35 13.70 -11.11
N VAL A 103 1.26 14.64 -10.83
CA VAL A 103 2.29 15.06 -11.79
C VAL A 103 3.19 13.89 -12.16
N LEU A 104 3.66 13.10 -11.19
CA LEU A 104 4.47 11.92 -11.44
C LEU A 104 3.72 10.88 -12.28
N THR A 105 2.46 10.58 -11.93
CA THR A 105 1.61 9.67 -12.70
C THR A 105 1.43 10.15 -14.14
N TYR A 106 1.16 11.44 -14.34
CA TYR A 106 1.06 12.05 -15.66
C TYR A 106 2.37 11.91 -16.45
N LEU A 107 3.52 12.25 -15.87
CA LEU A 107 4.82 12.16 -16.54
C LEU A 107 5.16 10.72 -16.97
N CYS A 108 4.82 9.73 -16.15
CA CYS A 108 4.99 8.31 -16.48
C CYS A 108 4.14 7.86 -17.67
N MET A 109 2.99 8.51 -17.90
CA MET A 109 2.00 8.14 -18.92
C MET A 109 1.94 9.10 -20.12
N ALA A 110 2.57 10.27 -20.07
CA ALA A 110 2.38 11.36 -21.02
C ALA A 110 2.64 11.00 -22.50
N LYS A 111 3.54 10.05 -22.75
CA LYS A 111 3.87 9.54 -24.10
C LYS A 111 3.23 8.17 -24.40
N GLY A 112 2.21 7.79 -23.64
CA GLY A 112 1.50 6.52 -23.76
C GLY A 112 2.40 5.31 -23.52
N ILE A 113 2.06 4.20 -24.19
CA ILE A 113 2.63 2.87 -23.94
C ILE A 113 4.13 2.79 -24.25
N ALA A 114 4.61 3.53 -25.24
CA ALA A 114 6.02 3.55 -25.60
C ALA A 114 6.93 4.10 -24.48
N SER A 115 6.41 5.01 -23.64
CA SER A 115 7.12 5.55 -22.48
C SER A 115 6.83 4.76 -21.22
N SER A 116 5.56 4.38 -20.98
CA SER A 116 5.21 3.60 -19.80
C SER A 116 5.92 2.25 -19.77
N GLY A 117 6.14 1.61 -20.93
CA GLY A 117 6.92 0.39 -21.02
C GLY A 117 8.38 0.54 -20.53
N LYS A 118 8.99 1.71 -20.72
CA LYS A 118 10.34 2.00 -20.21
C LYS A 118 10.33 2.24 -18.69
N VAL A 119 9.35 3.00 -18.21
CA VAL A 119 9.16 3.28 -16.77
C VAL A 119 8.92 1.98 -15.99
N VAL A 120 8.14 1.07 -16.56
CA VAL A 120 7.80 -0.22 -15.95
C VAL A 120 9.02 -1.08 -15.65
N TYR A 121 10.11 -0.99 -16.42
CA TYR A 121 11.34 -1.73 -16.09
C TYR A 121 11.88 -1.36 -14.72
N VAL A 122 11.75 -0.10 -14.29
CA VAL A 122 12.15 0.32 -12.94
C VAL A 122 11.03 0.03 -11.94
N THR A 123 9.80 0.47 -12.22
CA THR A 123 8.71 0.40 -11.24
C THR A 123 8.23 -1.03 -10.96
N ALA A 124 8.45 -1.99 -11.86
CA ALA A 124 8.12 -3.39 -11.62
C ALA A 124 9.27 -4.19 -11.01
N THR A 125 10.55 -3.84 -11.26
CA THR A 125 11.70 -4.61 -10.75
C THR A 125 12.19 -4.10 -9.39
N PHE A 126 12.17 -2.78 -9.17
CA PHE A 126 12.62 -2.17 -7.93
C PHE A 126 11.87 -2.69 -6.68
N PRO A 127 10.54 -2.88 -6.70
CA PRO A 127 9.84 -3.47 -5.56
C PRO A 127 10.35 -4.87 -5.18
N TYR A 128 10.73 -5.72 -6.14
CA TYR A 128 11.31 -7.03 -5.83
C TYR A 128 12.68 -6.90 -5.18
N LEU A 129 13.53 -5.99 -5.66
CA LEU A 129 14.82 -5.71 -5.01
C LEU A 129 14.61 -5.31 -3.54
N VAL A 130 13.70 -4.39 -3.28
CA VAL A 130 13.38 -3.91 -1.93
C VAL A 130 12.79 -5.03 -1.07
N LEU A 131 11.88 -5.86 -1.61
CA LEU A 131 11.33 -7.01 -0.92
C LEU A 131 12.42 -8.03 -0.54
N VAL A 132 13.40 -8.29 -1.40
CA VAL A 132 14.52 -9.17 -1.06
C VAL A 132 15.38 -8.58 0.07
N ILE A 133 15.66 -7.27 0.02
CA ILE A 133 16.40 -6.60 1.11
C ILE A 133 15.62 -6.70 2.44
N PHE A 134 14.32 -6.41 2.42
CA PHE A 134 13.49 -6.51 3.61
C PHE A 134 13.29 -7.95 4.07
N PHE A 135 13.27 -8.93 3.17
CA PHE A 135 13.27 -10.34 3.53
C PHE A 135 14.53 -10.70 4.32
N VAL A 136 15.72 -10.40 3.77
CA VAL A 136 17.00 -10.67 4.45
C VAL A 136 17.04 -9.96 5.81
N ARG A 137 16.59 -8.70 5.88
CA ARG A 137 16.52 -7.99 7.16
C ARG A 137 15.53 -8.65 8.12
N GLY A 138 14.32 -8.94 7.66
CA GLY A 138 13.23 -9.54 8.44
C GLY A 138 13.65 -10.87 9.06
N ILE A 139 14.35 -11.72 8.30
CA ILE A 139 14.82 -13.01 8.83
C ILE A 139 16.00 -12.93 9.81
N THR A 140 16.64 -11.76 9.92
CA THR A 140 17.69 -11.52 10.93
C THR A 140 17.15 -10.91 12.22
N LEU A 141 15.86 -10.56 12.26
CA LEU A 141 15.24 -9.96 13.45
C LEU A 141 14.82 -11.04 14.44
N ARG A 142 15.01 -10.76 15.74
CA ARG A 142 14.49 -11.58 16.82
C ARG A 142 12.95 -11.51 16.83
N GLY A 143 12.27 -12.63 17.06
CA GLY A 143 10.81 -12.69 17.09
C GLY A 143 10.13 -12.88 15.74
N MET A 144 10.88 -12.98 14.63
CA MET A 144 10.31 -13.27 13.31
C MET A 144 9.48 -14.57 13.29
N GLU A 145 9.88 -15.56 14.11
CA GLU A 145 9.27 -16.90 14.11
C GLU A 145 7.80 -16.83 14.53
N ASP A 146 7.47 -15.98 15.50
CA ASP A 146 6.11 -15.85 16.00
C ASP A 146 5.19 -15.21 14.95
N GLY A 147 5.71 -14.25 14.19
CA GLY A 147 5.02 -13.69 13.03
C GLY A 147 4.76 -14.72 11.94
N LEU A 148 5.75 -15.56 11.61
CA LEU A 148 5.59 -16.62 10.61
C LEU A 148 4.69 -17.76 11.09
N LYS A 149 4.77 -18.14 12.37
CA LYS A 149 3.85 -19.10 13.00
C LYS A 149 2.42 -18.59 12.89
N HIS A 150 2.17 -17.31 13.16
CA HIS A 150 0.84 -16.73 13.02
C HIS A 150 0.34 -16.80 11.56
N LEU A 151 1.19 -16.46 10.58
CA LEU A 151 0.83 -16.51 9.16
C LEU A 151 0.46 -17.92 8.68
N PHE A 152 1.19 -18.93 9.12
CA PHE A 152 1.05 -20.31 8.61
C PHE A 152 0.26 -21.24 9.52
N THR A 153 -0.31 -20.78 10.64
CA THR A 153 -1.19 -21.60 11.49
C THR A 153 -2.62 -21.53 10.97
N PRO A 154 -3.14 -22.57 10.30
CA PRO A 154 -4.47 -22.52 9.72
C PRO A 154 -5.55 -22.62 10.80
N THR A 155 -6.59 -21.79 10.66
CA THR A 155 -7.79 -21.86 11.50
C THR A 155 -8.91 -22.53 10.70
N TRP A 156 -8.93 -23.86 10.66
CA TRP A 156 -9.76 -24.65 9.72
C TRP A 156 -11.26 -24.34 9.76
N HIS A 157 -11.82 -24.04 10.94
CA HIS A 157 -13.25 -23.73 11.06
C HIS A 157 -13.65 -22.45 10.30
N LYS A 158 -12.71 -21.54 10.03
CA LYS A 158 -12.96 -20.32 9.25
C LYS A 158 -13.31 -20.61 7.78
N LEU A 159 -12.94 -21.78 7.25
CA LEU A 159 -13.31 -22.17 5.87
C LEU A 159 -14.82 -22.42 5.72
N LEU A 160 -15.54 -22.63 6.82
CA LEU A 160 -17.00 -22.76 6.84
C LEU A 160 -17.72 -21.40 6.73
N ASP A 161 -17.00 -20.30 6.97
CA ASP A 161 -17.56 -18.96 6.89
C ASP A 161 -17.59 -18.48 5.43
N PRO A 162 -18.77 -18.20 4.85
CA PRO A 162 -18.88 -17.75 3.46
C PRO A 162 -18.20 -16.38 3.23
N VAL A 163 -18.04 -15.56 4.28
CA VAL A 163 -17.36 -14.26 4.17
C VAL A 163 -15.89 -14.45 3.79
N VAL A 164 -15.23 -15.50 4.29
CA VAL A 164 -13.82 -15.79 3.95
C VAL A 164 -13.65 -16.05 2.45
N TRP A 165 -14.61 -16.73 1.82
CA TRP A 165 -14.59 -16.97 0.38
C TRP A 165 -14.92 -15.73 -0.44
N LEU A 166 -15.85 -14.89 0.04
CA LEU A 166 -16.15 -13.59 -0.56
C LEU A 166 -14.92 -12.68 -0.54
N GLU A 167 -14.21 -12.60 0.59
CA GLU A 167 -12.97 -11.83 0.73
C GLU A 167 -11.86 -12.38 -0.17
N ALA A 168 -11.65 -13.70 -0.20
CA ALA A 168 -10.64 -14.32 -1.06
C ALA A 168 -10.92 -14.09 -2.55
N GLY A 169 -12.20 -14.19 -2.97
CA GLY A 169 -12.64 -13.89 -4.33
C GLY A 169 -12.42 -12.42 -4.67
N THR A 170 -12.81 -11.51 -3.79
CA THR A 170 -12.60 -10.06 -3.98
C THR A 170 -11.10 -9.74 -4.09
N GLN A 171 -10.27 -10.32 -3.21
CA GLN A 171 -8.83 -10.12 -3.20
C GLN A 171 -8.18 -10.53 -4.52
N ILE A 172 -8.54 -11.68 -5.11
CA ILE A 172 -7.91 -12.11 -6.37
C ILE A 172 -8.32 -11.23 -7.56
N PHE A 173 -9.56 -10.73 -7.59
CA PHE A 173 -10.03 -9.79 -8.61
C PHE A 173 -9.24 -8.47 -8.56
N PHE A 174 -9.05 -7.91 -7.36
CA PHE A 174 -8.23 -6.71 -7.17
C PHE A 174 -6.75 -6.96 -7.44
N SER A 175 -6.20 -8.08 -6.97
CA SER A 175 -4.77 -8.42 -7.14
C SER A 175 -4.37 -8.56 -8.61
N LEU A 176 -5.22 -9.18 -9.44
CA LEU A 176 -4.97 -9.33 -10.86
C LEU A 176 -5.45 -8.14 -11.70
N GLY A 177 -6.18 -7.18 -11.12
CA GLY A 177 -6.75 -6.04 -11.85
C GLY A 177 -7.81 -6.47 -12.89
N LEU A 178 -8.64 -7.47 -12.54
CA LEU A 178 -9.73 -7.93 -13.42
C LEU A 178 -10.89 -6.94 -13.42
N ALA A 179 -11.64 -6.88 -14.52
CA ALA A 179 -12.79 -5.98 -14.73
C ALA A 179 -12.50 -4.46 -14.81
N PHE A 180 -11.23 -4.05 -14.82
CA PHE A 180 -10.83 -2.64 -15.02
C PHE A 180 -10.65 -2.25 -16.50
N GLY A 181 -10.59 -3.23 -17.41
CA GLY A 181 -10.32 -3.00 -18.83
C GLY A 181 -8.84 -2.75 -19.19
N GLY A 182 -7.98 -2.47 -18.20
CA GLY A 182 -6.55 -2.23 -18.42
C GLY A 182 -5.81 -3.40 -19.09
N LEU A 183 -6.07 -4.64 -18.66
CA LEU A 183 -5.47 -5.84 -19.28
C LEU A 183 -5.92 -6.04 -20.73
N ILE A 184 -7.17 -5.70 -21.05
CA ILE A 184 -7.71 -5.77 -22.42
C ILE A 184 -7.04 -4.70 -23.28
N ALA A 185 -6.89 -3.48 -22.74
CA ALA A 185 -6.18 -2.41 -23.42
C ALA A 185 -4.73 -2.81 -23.71
N PHE A 186 -3.99 -3.34 -22.73
CA PHE A 186 -2.61 -3.77 -22.95
C PHE A 186 -2.48 -4.94 -23.92
N SER A 187 -3.36 -5.94 -23.83
CA SER A 187 -3.32 -7.08 -24.74
C SER A 187 -3.63 -6.69 -26.19
N SER A 188 -4.38 -5.61 -26.42
CA SER A 188 -4.67 -5.09 -27.76
C SER A 188 -3.43 -4.59 -28.53
N TYR A 189 -2.33 -4.30 -27.82
CA TYR A 189 -1.06 -3.89 -28.42
C TYR A 189 -0.10 -5.05 -28.69
N ASN A 190 -0.45 -6.28 -28.31
CA ASN A 190 0.40 -7.44 -28.55
C ASN A 190 0.38 -7.89 -30.03
N PRO A 191 1.45 -8.55 -30.51
CA PRO A 191 1.44 -9.18 -31.82
C PRO A 191 0.31 -10.19 -31.96
N VAL A 192 -0.24 -10.31 -33.17
CA VAL A 192 -1.38 -11.22 -33.47
C VAL A 192 -1.06 -12.68 -33.13
N HIS A 193 0.18 -13.12 -33.33
CA HIS A 193 0.64 -14.49 -33.05
C HIS A 193 1.31 -14.64 -31.68
N ASN A 194 0.90 -13.84 -30.69
CA ASN A 194 1.40 -13.95 -29.32
C ASN A 194 0.70 -15.09 -28.54
N ASN A 195 1.46 -15.85 -27.75
CA ASN A 195 0.91 -16.90 -26.90
C ASN A 195 0.34 -16.30 -25.59
N CYS A 196 -0.86 -15.71 -25.69
CA CYS A 196 -1.53 -15.06 -24.56
C CYS A 196 -1.90 -16.03 -23.41
N PHE A 197 -2.06 -17.32 -23.69
CA PHE A 197 -2.32 -18.34 -22.67
C PHE A 197 -1.13 -18.48 -21.72
N ARG A 198 0.08 -18.61 -22.27
CA ARG A 198 1.32 -18.66 -21.47
C ARG A 198 1.46 -17.39 -20.63
N ASP A 199 1.23 -16.22 -21.21
CA ASP A 199 1.36 -14.94 -20.51
C ASP A 199 0.39 -14.85 -19.32
N ALA A 200 -0.87 -15.28 -19.52
CA ALA A 200 -1.87 -15.28 -18.46
C ALA A 200 -1.50 -16.21 -17.30
N VAL A 201 -1.04 -17.44 -17.61
CA VAL A 201 -0.61 -18.41 -16.58
C VAL A 201 0.61 -17.90 -15.82
N VAL A 202 1.62 -17.38 -16.52
CA VAL A 202 2.83 -16.82 -15.90
C VAL A 202 2.50 -15.62 -15.02
N CYS A 203 1.65 -14.69 -15.49
CA CYS A 203 1.21 -13.53 -14.72
C CYS A 203 0.47 -13.95 -13.44
N GLY A 204 -0.46 -14.91 -13.55
CA GLY A 204 -1.18 -15.45 -12.40
C GLY A 204 -0.26 -16.09 -11.35
N MET A 205 0.70 -16.92 -11.79
CA MET A 205 1.67 -17.54 -10.87
C MET A 205 2.56 -16.50 -10.19
N ILE A 206 3.11 -15.56 -10.95
CA ILE A 206 3.97 -14.49 -10.40
C ILE A 206 3.18 -13.67 -9.37
N ASN A 207 1.94 -13.31 -9.66
CA ASN A 207 1.07 -12.57 -8.74
C ASN A 207 0.92 -13.32 -7.40
N CYS A 208 0.55 -14.60 -7.43
CA CYS A 208 0.35 -15.41 -6.23
C CYS A 208 1.64 -15.64 -5.45
N CYS A 209 2.74 -15.99 -6.14
CA CYS A 209 4.04 -16.18 -5.50
C CYS A 209 4.54 -14.88 -4.83
N THR A 210 4.33 -13.74 -5.48
CA THR A 210 4.73 -12.43 -4.94
C THR A 210 3.89 -12.05 -3.73
N ALA A 211 2.58 -12.34 -3.75
CA ALA A 211 1.70 -12.11 -2.61
C ALA A 211 2.14 -12.93 -1.38
N ILE A 212 2.44 -14.22 -1.56
CA ILE A 212 2.95 -15.09 -0.48
C ILE A 212 4.31 -14.57 0.01
N PHE A 213 5.22 -14.22 -0.90
CA PHE A 213 6.54 -13.71 -0.53
C PHE A 213 6.45 -12.40 0.26
N ALA A 214 5.62 -11.45 -0.19
CA ALA A 214 5.38 -10.20 0.52
C ALA A 214 4.76 -10.43 1.90
N ALA A 215 3.82 -11.38 2.03
CA ALA A 215 3.25 -11.75 3.33
C ALA A 215 4.33 -12.25 4.29
N ILE A 216 5.24 -13.14 3.84
CA ILE A 216 6.37 -13.61 4.65
C ILE A 216 7.23 -12.43 5.13
N VAL A 217 7.56 -11.49 4.23
CA VAL A 217 8.33 -10.29 4.60
C VAL A 217 7.62 -9.46 5.66
N VAL A 218 6.34 -9.14 5.47
CA VAL A 218 5.55 -8.34 6.41
C VAL A 218 5.43 -9.03 7.78
N PHE A 219 5.07 -10.31 7.81
CA PHE A 219 4.90 -11.05 9.06
C PHE A 219 6.21 -11.26 9.81
N SER A 220 7.34 -11.39 9.12
CA SER A 220 8.66 -11.46 9.79
C SER A 220 8.99 -10.19 10.59
N VAL A 221 8.63 -9.00 10.06
CA VAL A 221 8.84 -7.71 10.74
C VAL A 221 7.81 -7.50 11.85
N LEU A 222 6.55 -7.90 11.65
CA LEU A 222 5.51 -7.81 12.67
C LEU A 222 5.85 -8.64 13.92
N GLY A 223 6.39 -9.85 13.74
CA GLY A 223 6.82 -10.71 14.84
C GLY A 223 7.86 -10.03 15.76
N ASN A 224 8.85 -9.35 15.17
CA ASN A 224 9.82 -8.57 15.94
C ASN A 224 9.17 -7.42 16.73
N LYS A 225 8.18 -6.76 16.13
CA LYS A 225 7.45 -5.66 16.78
C LYS A 225 6.68 -6.18 18.01
N ILE A 226 5.98 -7.30 17.89
CA ILE A 226 5.25 -7.94 18.99
C ILE A 226 6.20 -8.32 20.13
N LEU A 227 7.33 -8.98 19.82
CA LEU A 227 8.32 -9.34 20.83
C LEU A 227 8.84 -8.11 21.60
N SER A 228 9.06 -6.99 20.89
CA SER A 228 9.55 -5.75 21.50
C SER A 228 8.55 -5.16 22.49
N TYR A 229 7.24 -5.25 22.21
CA TYR A 229 6.19 -4.85 23.17
C TYR A 229 6.18 -5.72 24.42
N ILE A 230 6.26 -7.04 24.25
CA ILE A 230 6.24 -7.98 25.40
C ILE A 230 7.48 -7.81 26.29
N SER A 231 8.64 -7.46 25.71
CA SER A 231 9.87 -7.23 26.48
C SER A 231 9.91 -5.90 27.26
N LEU A 232 8.94 -5.00 27.02
CA LEU A 232 8.81 -3.71 27.71
C LEU A 232 7.80 -3.76 28.87
N GLU A 233 7.05 -4.85 29.01
CA GLU A 233 6.22 -5.19 30.19
C GLU A 233 6.99 -6.12 31.15
#